data_AF-A0A497LCN4-F1
#
_entry.id   AF-A0A497LCN4-F1
#
_cell.length_a   1.000
_cell.length_b   1.000
_cell.length_c   1.000
_cell.angle_alpha   90.00
_cell.angle_beta   90.00
_cell.angle_gamma   90.00
#
_symmetry.space_group_name_H-M   'P 1'
#
loop_
_entity.id
_entity.type
_entity.pdbx_description
1 polymer ?
#
loop_
_entity_poly.entity_id
_entity_poly.type
_entity_poly.pdbx_seq_one_letter_code
_entity_poly.pdbx_strand_id
1 'polypeptide(L)' 'MRGTMRVAILYKPMDMRIEEVKIPQIKPDEVLVKMKCVGICGSAYSLLSSWTQAHLLSRNL' A
#
# COMPACT_ATOMS: atom_id res chain seq x y z
N MET A 1 13.83 15.41 2.11
CA MET A 1 12.67 16.12 2.74
C MET A 1 12.56 15.66 4.19
N ARG A 2 11.99 16.47 5.10
CA ARG A 2 11.82 16.12 6.53
C ARG A 2 10.35 16.33 6.94
N GLY A 3 9.84 15.53 7.88
CA GLY A 3 8.45 15.60 8.37
C GLY A 3 7.66 14.30 8.18
N THR A 4 6.33 14.39 8.21
CA THR A 4 5.40 13.29 7.95
C THR A 4 4.68 13.45 6.60
N MET A 5 4.11 12.36 6.09
CA MET A 5 3.28 12.31 4.89
C MET A 5 2.09 11.38 5.11
N ARG A 6 0.99 11.62 4.39
CA ARG A 6 -0.20 10.74 4.41
C ARG A 6 -0.02 9.58 3.43
N VAL A 7 -0.32 8.37 3.87
CA VAL A 7 -0.21 7.14 3.06
C VAL A 7 -1.44 6.27 3.24
N ALA A 8 -1.90 5.64 2.16
CA ALA A 8 -2.86 4.55 2.23
C ALA A 8 -2.12 3.22 2.43
N ILE A 9 -2.27 2.60 3.59
CA ILE A 9 -1.63 1.33 3.95
C ILE A 9 -2.69 0.22 3.94
N LEU A 10 -2.41 -0.87 3.23
CA LEU A 10 -3.23 -2.07 3.22
C LEU A 10 -2.65 -3.10 4.20
N TYR A 11 -3.33 -3.35 5.31
CA TYR A 11 -2.86 -4.29 6.34
C TYR A 11 -3.28 -5.74 6.08
N LYS A 12 -4.49 -5.93 5.55
CA LYS A 12 -5.12 -7.21 5.18
C LYS A 12 -6.22 -6.95 4.14
N PRO A 13 -6.81 -7.97 3.49
CA PRO A 13 -8.02 -7.79 2.69
C PRO A 13 -8.99 -6.80 3.27
N MET A 14 -9.45 -5.87 2.44
CA MET A 14 -10.51 -4.93 2.81
C MET A 14 -10.19 -4.06 4.04
N ASP A 15 -8.94 -4.01 4.52
CA ASP A 15 -8.48 -3.17 5.63
C ASP A 15 -7.37 -2.23 5.14
N MET A 16 -7.80 -1.22 4.37
CA MET A 16 -6.96 -0.11 3.95
C MET A 16 -7.24 1.09 4.82
N ARG A 17 -6.19 1.73 5.34
CA ARG A 17 -6.29 2.89 6.23
C ARG A 17 -5.41 4.02 5.72
N ILE A 18 -5.81 5.25 6.01
CA ILE A 18 -4.97 6.43 5.78
C ILE A 18 -4.25 6.78 7.07
N GLU A 19 -2.93 6.84 7.02
CA GLU A 19 -2.09 7.12 8.18
C GLU A 19 -1.08 8.24 7.89
N GLU A 20 -0.62 8.90 8.95
CA GLU A 20 0.55 9.77 8.89
C GLU A 20 1.81 9.00 9.25
N VAL A 21 2.76 8.97 8.33
CA VAL A 21 4.04 8.28 8.50
C VAL A 21 5.19 9.23 8.27
N LYS A 22 6.38 8.93 8.81
CA LYS A 22 7.59 9.72 8.52
C LYS A 22 7.95 9.63 7.04
N ILE A 23 8.40 10.74 6.46
CA ILE A 23 8.93 10.75 5.10
C ILE A 23 10.17 9.84 5.04
N PRO A 24 10.22 8.86 4.13
CA PRO A 24 11.33 7.90 4.06
C PRO A 24 12.65 8.60 3.70
N GLN A 25 13.75 8.05 4.20
CA GLN A 25 15.11 8.44 3.82
C GLN A 25 15.61 7.50 2.71
N ILE A 26 16.29 8.06 1.72
CA ILE A 26 16.74 7.35 0.51
C ILE A 26 18.22 6.94 0.62
N LYS A 27 18.59 5.87 -0.07
CA LYS A 27 19.98 5.45 -0.29
C LYS A 27 20.64 6.25 -1.43
N PRO A 28 21.98 6.15 -1.64
CA PRO A 28 22.68 6.90 -2.68
C PRO A 28 22.18 6.63 -4.12
N ASP A 29 21.57 5.47 -4.37
CA ASP A 29 21.07 4.99 -5.65
C ASP A 29 19.55 5.14 -5.83
N GLU A 30 18.87 5.77 -4.86
CA GLU A 30 17.42 5.97 -4.86
C GLU A 30 17.06 7.44 -5.05
N VAL A 31 15.83 7.71 -5.50
CA VAL A 31 15.29 9.07 -5.59
C VAL A 31 13.99 9.19 -4.81
N LEU A 32 13.82 10.31 -4.10
CA LEU A 32 12.60 10.60 -3.37
C LEU A 32 11.67 11.47 -4.23
N VAL A 33 10.53 10.91 -4.63
CA VAL A 33 9.55 11.61 -5.47
C VAL A 33 8.36 12.07 -4.64
N LYS A 34 8.02 13.36 -4.72
CA LYS A 34 6.79 13.89 -4.12
C LYS A 34 5.61 13.64 -5.05
N MET A 35 4.87 12.56 -4.79
CA MET A 35 3.68 12.21 -5.56
C MET A 35 2.59 13.30 -5.48
N LYS A 36 2.04 13.64 -6.65
CA LYS A 36 0.89 14.56 -6.80
C LYS A 36 -0.42 13.81 -7.03
N CYS A 37 -0.34 12.71 -7.76
CA CYS A 37 -1.45 11.80 -8.06
C CYS A 37 -0.90 10.41 -8.37
N VAL A 38 -1.75 9.39 -8.28
CA VAL A 38 -1.47 8.03 -8.72
C VAL A 38 -2.75 7.44 -9.31
N GLY A 39 -2.63 6.68 -10.40
CA GLY A 39 -3.76 5.94 -10.96
C GLY A 39 -4.07 4.68 -10.16
N ILE A 40 -5.34 4.30 -10.10
CA ILE A 40 -5.76 3.02 -9.50
C ILE A 40 -5.90 2.00 -10.62
N CYS A 41 -5.11 0.93 -10.55
CA CYS A 41 -5.17 -0.21 -11.48
C CYS A 41 -6.07 -1.31 -10.93
N GLY A 42 -6.64 -2.16 -11.81
CA GLY A 42 -7.31 -3.40 -11.41
C GLY A 42 -6.43 -4.32 -10.55
N SER A 43 -5.11 -4.29 -10.71
CA SER A 43 -4.18 -5.02 -9.84
C SER A 43 -4.17 -4.52 -8.40
N ALA A 44 -4.42 -3.24 -8.16
CA ALA A 44 -4.58 -2.70 -6.80
C ALA A 44 -5.87 -3.25 -6.16
N TYR A 45 -6.94 -3.38 -6.96
CA TYR A 45 -8.16 -4.07 -6.52
C TYR A 45 -7.91 -5.56 -6.27
N SER A 46 -7.15 -6.24 -7.12
CA SER A 46 -6.71 -7.62 -6.88
C SER A 46 -5.86 -7.71 -5.61
N LEU A 47 -4.97 -6.77 -5.29
CA LEU A 47 -4.25 -6.84 -4.01
C LEU A 47 -5.19 -6.66 -2.80
N LEU A 48 -6.18 -5.76 -2.93
CA LEU A 48 -7.20 -5.53 -1.92
C LEU A 48 -8.14 -6.74 -1.72
N SER A 49 -8.43 -7.48 -2.81
CA SER A 49 -9.40 -8.58 -2.83
C SER A 49 -8.77 -9.98 -2.84
N SER A 50 -7.64 -10.23 -3.49
CA SER A 50 -7.05 -11.57 -3.74
C SER A 50 -6.52 -12.27 -2.50
N TRP A 51 -6.25 -11.59 -1.39
CA TRP A 51 -6.05 -12.29 -0.12
C TRP A 51 -7.36 -12.95 0.38
N THR A 52 -8.55 -12.52 -0.07
CA THR A 52 -9.81 -13.25 0.23
C THR A 52 -9.85 -14.60 -0.48
N GLN A 53 -9.33 -14.73 -1.71
CA GLN A 53 -9.35 -16.00 -2.42
C GLN A 53 -8.29 -16.97 -1.88
N ALA A 54 -7.10 -16.49 -1.52
CA ALA A 54 -6.09 -17.32 -0.85
C ALA A 54 -6.55 -17.80 0.56
N HIS A 55 -7.19 -16.93 1.36
CA HIS A 55 -7.71 -17.33 2.67
C HIS A 55 -8.98 -18.19 2.63
N LEU A 56 -9.86 -18.01 1.63
CA LEU A 56 -11.02 -18.88 1.44
C LEU A 56 -10.60 -20.26 0.93
N LEU A 57 -9.60 -20.34 0.07
CA LEU A 57 -9.04 -21.62 -0.40
C LEU A 57 -8.29 -22.36 0.71
N SER A 58 -7.58 -21.65 1.61
CA SER A 58 -6.89 -22.28 2.75
C SER A 58 -7.81 -22.66 3.92
N ARG A 59 -9.11 -22.34 3.86
CA ARG A 59 -10.12 -22.72 4.87
C ARG A 59 -11.00 -23.89 4.42
N ASN A 60 -10.86 -24.33 3.17
CA ASN A 60 -11.54 -25.48 2.59
C ASN A 60 -10.56 -26.62 2.23
N LEU A 61 -9.34 -26.60 2.78
CA LEU A 61 -8.35 -27.67 2.75
C LEU A 61 -7.92 -28.01 4.18
#